data_AF-A0A3B3YHR8-F1
#
_entry.id   AF-A0A3B3YHR8-F1
#
_cell.length_a   1.000
_cell.length_b   1.000
_cell.length_c   1.000
_cell.angle_alpha   90.00
_cell.angle_beta   90.00
_cell.angle_gamma   90.00
#
_symmetry.space_group_name_H-M   'P 1'
#
loop_
_entity.id
_entity.type
_entity.pdbx_description
1 polymer ?
#
loop_
_entity_poly.entity_id
_entity_poly.type
_entity_poly.pdbx_seq_one_letter_code
_entity_poly.pdbx_strand_id
1 'polypeptide(L)'
;MAELILCEPVELYNLLNQTRKVPRLAEINYLCLIGEISAPVAWVSDDGTFYLPDAVQLDTMQNVVIYDDTTSSLEEETSRAIDCAQELGKSYYRPIRILAGGYRLFSAIYPFLRTEKTLYNIWELENLKLYPLEIIPGLLYMGDLKQSQGSLWNLKIRAIVSISHFTQKTREILDIPLADEVESDLYSNFETICNFISSHIDEGSRVLIVSREGISRCSAVVLAFFIHYFRYTLEEAWTYITKCKSTVRPNTGFLQQLCQWEVLTIGKKDTDLSKPPFL
;
A
#
# COMPACT_ATOMS: atom_id res chain seq x y z
N MET A 1 18.95 -15.37 13.14
CA MET A 1 18.20 -15.96 12.03
C MET A 1 16.98 -15.09 11.81
N ALA A 2 16.72 -14.67 10.58
CA ALA A 2 15.53 -13.89 10.24
C ALA A 2 14.24 -14.63 10.61
N GLU A 3 13.23 -13.90 11.05
CA GLU A 3 11.87 -14.41 11.15
C GLU A 3 11.28 -14.60 9.75
N LEU A 4 10.56 -15.71 9.52
CA LEU A 4 9.82 -15.94 8.28
C LEU A 4 8.35 -15.55 8.51
N ILE A 5 7.81 -14.73 7.63
CA ILE A 5 6.41 -14.27 7.69
C ILE A 5 5.73 -14.46 6.34
N LEU A 6 4.43 -14.74 6.36
CA LEU A 6 3.63 -14.71 5.14
C LEU A 6 3.34 -13.27 4.73
N CYS A 7 3.29 -13.06 3.43
CA CYS A 7 3.01 -11.79 2.78
C CYS A 7 1.85 -11.99 1.83
N GLU A 8 0.71 -11.39 2.16
CA GLU A 8 -0.48 -11.49 1.32
C GLU A 8 -0.25 -10.79 -0.03
N PRO A 9 -0.92 -11.20 -1.13
CA PRO A 9 -0.77 -10.55 -2.43
C PRO A 9 -0.98 -9.03 -2.39
N VAL A 10 -1.89 -8.54 -1.54
CA VAL A 10 -2.15 -7.11 -1.36
C VAL A 10 -0.99 -6.36 -0.71
N GLU A 11 -0.21 -7.02 0.15
CA GLU A 11 0.97 -6.43 0.76
C GLU A 11 2.07 -6.23 -0.29
N LEU A 12 2.34 -7.25 -1.11
CA LEU A 12 3.27 -7.13 -2.23
C LEU A 12 2.81 -6.08 -3.24
N TYR A 13 1.51 -6.06 -3.57
CA TYR A 13 0.92 -5.03 -4.42
C TYR A 13 1.20 -3.63 -3.87
N ASN A 14 0.98 -3.43 -2.57
CA ASN A 14 1.22 -2.14 -1.95
C ASN A 14 2.70 -1.77 -1.94
N LEU A 15 3.60 -2.71 -1.62
CA LEU A 15 5.05 -2.48 -1.65
C LEU A 15 5.51 -2.04 -3.05
N LEU A 16 5.04 -2.70 -4.12
CA LEU A 16 5.39 -2.36 -5.50
C LEU A 16 4.88 -0.97 -5.93
N ASN A 17 3.76 -0.52 -5.38
CA ASN A 17 3.06 0.68 -5.81
C ASN A 17 3.34 1.92 -4.93
N GLN A 18 4.26 1.83 -3.97
CA GLN A 18 4.68 3.00 -3.19
C GLN A 18 5.60 3.93 -4.00
N THR A 19 5.52 5.23 -3.70
CA THR A 19 6.39 6.26 -4.26
C THR A 19 6.91 7.20 -3.17
N ARG A 20 8.09 7.77 -3.40
CA ARG A 20 8.56 9.00 -2.77
C ARG A 20 8.76 10.06 -3.84
N LYS A 21 10.01 10.28 -4.27
CA LYS A 21 10.32 11.08 -5.46
C LYS A 21 10.18 10.26 -6.75
N VAL A 22 10.50 8.98 -6.65
CA VAL A 22 10.44 7.96 -7.69
C VAL A 22 9.72 6.72 -7.14
N PRO A 23 9.26 5.77 -7.99
CA PRO A 23 8.82 4.46 -7.55
C PRO A 23 9.79 3.83 -6.57
N ARG A 24 9.29 3.30 -5.46
CA ARG A 24 10.19 2.76 -4.42
C ARG A 24 10.94 1.51 -4.89
N LEU A 25 10.44 0.81 -5.92
CA LEU A 25 11.18 -0.30 -6.53
C LEU A 25 12.51 0.13 -7.18
N ALA A 26 12.65 1.41 -7.53
CA ALA A 26 13.93 1.99 -7.99
C ALA A 26 14.90 2.31 -6.84
N GLU A 27 14.45 2.28 -5.58
CA GLU A 27 15.30 2.52 -4.40
C GLU A 27 16.13 1.26 -4.10
N ILE A 28 17.46 1.39 -4.17
CA ILE A 28 18.43 0.28 -3.99
C ILE A 28 18.34 -0.46 -2.65
N ASN A 29 17.65 0.10 -1.65
CA ASN A 29 17.56 -0.43 -0.29
C ASN A 29 16.11 -0.61 0.20
N TYR A 30 15.13 -0.61 -0.70
CA TYR A 30 13.72 -0.72 -0.31
C TYR A 30 13.13 -2.12 -0.41
N LEU A 31 13.12 -2.71 -1.60
CA LEU A 31 12.46 -3.98 -1.87
C LEU A 31 13.37 -4.86 -2.73
N CYS A 32 13.72 -6.02 -2.20
CA CYS A 32 14.30 -7.11 -2.96
C CYS A 32 13.22 -8.16 -3.21
N LEU A 33 12.96 -8.45 -4.47
CA LEU A 33 11.97 -9.43 -4.89
C LEU A 33 12.71 -10.62 -5.53
N ILE A 34 12.55 -11.82 -4.96
CA ILE A 34 13.28 -13.04 -5.32
C ILE A 34 12.28 -14.11 -5.72
N GLY A 35 12.43 -14.71 -6.90
CA GLY A 35 11.57 -15.83 -7.31
C GLY A 35 12.06 -16.56 -8.55
N GLU A 36 11.39 -17.67 -8.87
CA GLU A 36 11.78 -18.58 -9.96
C GLU A 36 11.51 -18.03 -11.37
N ILE A 37 10.58 -17.09 -11.52
CA ILE A 37 10.11 -16.63 -12.83
C ILE A 37 10.14 -15.10 -12.89
N SER A 38 11.08 -14.56 -13.67
CA SER A 38 11.16 -13.14 -14.07
C SER A 38 11.11 -12.12 -12.92
N ALA A 39 11.93 -12.30 -11.89
CA ALA A 39 12.16 -11.23 -10.92
C ALA A 39 13.19 -10.21 -11.45
N PRO A 40 12.98 -8.90 -11.23
CA PRO A 40 13.92 -7.85 -11.62
C PRO A 40 15.23 -7.82 -10.80
N VAL A 41 15.33 -8.57 -9.70
CA VAL A 41 16.38 -8.35 -8.67
C VAL A 41 17.16 -9.60 -8.26
N ALA A 42 16.66 -10.83 -8.40
CA ALA A 42 17.43 -12.06 -8.13
C ALA A 42 16.73 -13.29 -8.74
N TRP A 43 17.50 -14.30 -9.19
CA TRP A 43 16.93 -15.54 -9.74
C TRP A 43 17.52 -16.78 -9.07
N VAL A 44 16.72 -17.85 -9.06
CA VAL A 44 17.12 -19.19 -8.65
C VAL A 44 17.65 -19.90 -9.89
N SER A 45 18.85 -20.47 -9.81
CA SER A 45 19.40 -21.33 -10.87
C SER A 45 18.68 -22.69 -10.90
N ASP A 46 18.76 -23.40 -12.02
CA ASP A 46 18.12 -24.71 -12.24
C ASP A 46 18.56 -25.78 -11.22
N ASP A 47 19.71 -25.59 -10.58
CA ASP A 47 20.28 -26.42 -9.51
C ASP A 47 19.82 -26.04 -8.10
N GLY A 48 18.95 -25.03 -7.97
CA GLY A 48 18.48 -24.50 -6.68
C GLY A 48 19.43 -23.47 -6.05
N THR A 49 20.53 -23.10 -6.72
CA THR A 49 21.48 -22.11 -6.19
C THR A 49 20.95 -20.70 -6.39
N PHE A 50 20.92 -19.91 -5.31
CA PHE A 50 20.44 -18.53 -5.32
C PHE A 50 21.51 -17.56 -5.81
N TYR A 51 21.19 -16.79 -6.84
CA TYR A 51 22.06 -15.73 -7.35
C TYR A 51 21.43 -14.37 -7.08
N LEU A 52 22.06 -13.63 -6.16
CA LEU A 52 21.83 -12.20 -6.00
C LEU A 52 22.86 -11.46 -6.87
N PRO A 53 22.44 -10.52 -7.72
CA PRO A 53 23.35 -9.65 -8.44
C PRO A 53 24.26 -8.92 -7.45
N ASP A 54 25.54 -8.71 -7.81
CA ASP A 54 26.54 -8.04 -6.95
C ASP A 54 26.10 -6.65 -6.45
N ALA A 55 25.19 -5.99 -7.18
CA ALA A 55 24.62 -4.70 -6.81
C ALA A 55 23.61 -4.77 -5.63
N VAL A 56 23.12 -5.95 -5.28
CA VAL A 56 22.08 -6.15 -4.25
C VAL A 56 22.73 -6.41 -2.90
N GLN A 57 22.73 -5.39 -2.04
CA GLN A 57 23.16 -5.52 -0.65
C GLN A 57 21.98 -5.87 0.26
N LEU A 58 21.75 -7.17 0.48
CA LEU A 58 20.62 -7.66 1.28
C LEU A 58 20.51 -7.00 2.66
N ASP A 59 21.61 -6.78 3.37
CA ASP A 59 21.61 -6.19 4.72
C ASP A 59 20.97 -4.79 4.76
N THR A 60 21.01 -4.08 3.63
CA THR A 60 20.43 -2.74 3.50
C THR A 60 18.93 -2.75 3.15
N MET A 61 18.41 -3.88 2.67
CA MET A 61 17.03 -4.00 2.19
C MET A 61 16.03 -3.88 3.32
N GLN A 62 15.07 -2.95 3.16
CA GLN A 62 13.94 -2.79 4.09
C GLN A 62 12.94 -3.94 4.00
N ASN A 63 12.72 -4.48 2.80
CA ASN A 63 11.81 -5.57 2.52
C ASN A 63 12.50 -6.60 1.62
N VAL A 64 12.39 -7.87 1.99
CA VAL A 64 12.78 -9.01 1.15
C VAL A 64 11.53 -9.87 0.99
N VAL A 65 11.05 -10.00 -0.25
CA VAL A 65 9.90 -10.84 -0.59
C VAL A 65 10.39 -11.97 -1.49
N ILE A 66 10.14 -13.21 -1.05
CA ILE A 66 10.46 -14.44 -1.77
C ILE A 66 9.16 -15.08 -2.22
N TYR A 67 9.15 -15.58 -3.44
CA TYR A 67 7.99 -16.28 -3.99
C TYR A 67 8.41 -17.40 -4.94
N ASP A 68 7.64 -18.47 -4.92
CA ASP A 68 7.63 -19.52 -5.93
C ASP A 68 6.30 -19.44 -6.72
N ASP A 69 5.87 -20.52 -7.37
CA ASP A 69 4.59 -20.52 -8.08
C ASP A 69 3.36 -20.65 -7.15
N THR A 70 3.45 -21.39 -6.03
CA THR A 70 2.25 -21.83 -5.28
C THR A 70 2.29 -21.81 -3.75
N THR A 71 3.44 -21.58 -3.09
CA THR A 71 3.55 -21.68 -1.62
C THR A 71 2.54 -20.79 -0.92
N SER A 72 1.81 -21.36 0.04
CA SER A 72 0.68 -20.71 0.72
C SER A 72 0.77 -20.75 2.25
N SER A 73 1.57 -21.67 2.81
CA SER A 73 1.80 -21.81 4.24
C SER A 73 3.28 -21.99 4.56
N LEU A 74 3.70 -21.55 5.75
CA LEU A 74 5.05 -21.77 6.28
C LEU A 74 5.28 -23.20 6.79
N GLU A 75 4.22 -24.01 6.89
CA GLU A 75 4.28 -25.39 7.35
C GLU A 75 4.48 -26.40 6.21
N GLU A 76 4.58 -25.93 4.95
CA GLU A 76 4.76 -26.80 3.79
C GLU A 76 6.15 -27.47 3.81
N GLU A 77 6.17 -28.80 3.84
CA GLU A 77 7.42 -29.59 3.94
C GLU A 77 8.31 -29.48 2.69
N THR A 78 7.74 -29.14 1.53
CA THR A 78 8.46 -29.05 0.26
C THR A 78 8.16 -27.72 -0.45
N SER A 79 8.79 -26.64 0.00
CA SER A 79 8.70 -25.33 -0.64
C SER A 79 10.08 -24.75 -0.89
N ARG A 80 10.37 -24.52 -2.18
CA ARG A 80 11.62 -23.86 -2.60
C ARG A 80 11.73 -22.43 -2.07
N ALA A 81 10.59 -21.73 -1.90
CA ALA A 81 10.57 -20.40 -1.32
C ALA A 81 10.95 -20.42 0.17
N ILE A 82 10.50 -21.44 0.92
CA ILE A 82 10.88 -21.62 2.33
C ILE A 82 12.35 -22.00 2.43
N ASP A 83 12.83 -22.95 1.63
CA ASP A 83 14.25 -23.35 1.60
C ASP A 83 15.15 -22.14 1.31
N CYS A 84 14.77 -21.32 0.32
CA CYS A 84 15.43 -20.05 0.01
C CYS A 84 15.46 -19.11 1.21
N ALA A 85 14.30 -18.92 1.85
CA ALA A 85 14.15 -18.01 2.96
C ALA A 85 14.98 -18.44 4.18
N GLN A 86 15.06 -19.74 4.45
CA GLN A 86 15.87 -20.30 5.54
C GLN A 86 17.37 -20.08 5.31
N GLU A 87 17.86 -20.30 4.09
CA GLU A 87 19.26 -20.05 3.74
C GLU A 87 19.61 -18.55 3.83
N LEU A 88 18.80 -17.68 3.23
CA LEU A 88 19.01 -16.23 3.30
C LEU A 88 18.86 -15.69 4.74
N GLY A 89 17.97 -16.28 5.52
CA GLY A 89 17.73 -15.94 6.92
C GLY A 89 18.90 -16.25 7.86
N LYS A 90 19.94 -16.99 7.41
CA LYS A 90 21.17 -17.20 8.19
C LYS A 90 22.00 -15.92 8.29
N SER A 91 22.00 -15.09 7.25
CA SER A 91 22.82 -13.87 7.16
C SER A 91 22.01 -12.58 7.29
N TYR A 92 20.69 -12.65 7.08
CA TYR A 92 19.78 -11.51 7.18
C TYR A 92 19.06 -11.45 8.54
N TYR A 93 18.82 -10.25 9.06
CA TYR A 93 18.29 -10.03 10.41
C TYR A 93 16.86 -9.45 10.48
N ARG A 94 16.30 -8.97 9.35
CA ARG A 94 14.90 -8.51 9.32
C ARG A 94 13.97 -9.65 8.87
N PRO A 95 12.64 -9.52 9.07
CA PRO A 95 11.72 -10.54 8.60
C PRO A 95 11.79 -10.74 7.08
N ILE A 96 11.85 -12.00 6.66
CA ILE A 96 11.75 -12.39 5.24
C ILE A 96 10.29 -12.75 4.97
N ARG A 97 9.74 -12.14 3.92
CA ARG A 97 8.35 -12.30 3.51
C ARG A 97 8.24 -13.38 2.45
N ILE A 98 7.38 -14.37 2.66
CA ILE A 98 7.02 -15.38 1.65
C ILE A 98 5.66 -15.02 1.08
N LEU A 99 5.56 -14.87 -0.25
CA LEU A 99 4.32 -14.50 -0.92
C LEU A 99 3.30 -15.65 -0.82
N ALA A 100 2.21 -15.41 -0.10
CA ALA A 100 1.14 -16.39 0.05
C ALA A 100 0.43 -16.66 -1.29
N GLY A 101 0.33 -17.93 -1.65
CA GLY A 101 -0.21 -18.42 -2.92
C GLY A 101 0.72 -18.26 -4.12
N GLY A 102 1.96 -17.80 -3.90
CA GLY A 102 2.99 -17.63 -4.93
C GLY A 102 2.62 -16.67 -6.09
N TYR A 103 3.41 -16.74 -7.16
CA TYR A 103 3.20 -15.95 -8.37
C TYR A 103 1.86 -16.25 -9.03
N ARG A 104 1.39 -17.49 -8.97
CA ARG A 104 0.12 -17.90 -9.58
C ARG A 104 -1.06 -17.13 -9.00
N LEU A 105 -1.15 -17.03 -7.68
CA LEU A 105 -2.23 -16.27 -7.03
C LEU A 105 -2.08 -14.77 -7.29
N PHE A 106 -0.88 -14.22 -7.11
CA PHE A 106 -0.63 -12.79 -7.32
C PHE A 106 -0.96 -12.34 -8.75
N SER A 107 -0.52 -13.09 -9.75
CA SER A 107 -0.77 -12.79 -11.17
C SER A 107 -2.22 -13.02 -11.62
N ALA A 108 -2.99 -13.80 -10.86
CA ALA A 108 -4.43 -13.96 -11.04
C ALA A 108 -5.21 -12.75 -10.48
N ILE A 109 -4.81 -12.24 -9.31
CA ILE A 109 -5.44 -11.07 -8.67
C ILE A 109 -5.05 -9.77 -9.39
N TYR A 110 -3.77 -9.63 -9.76
CA TYR A 110 -3.20 -8.42 -10.37
C TYR A 110 -2.64 -8.69 -11.78
N PRO A 111 -3.47 -9.12 -12.75
CA PRO A 111 -3.01 -9.49 -14.09
C PRO A 111 -2.35 -8.33 -14.86
N PHE A 112 -2.69 -7.09 -14.50
CA PHE A 112 -2.16 -5.87 -15.11
C PHE A 112 -0.77 -5.46 -14.60
N LEU A 113 -0.23 -6.16 -13.60
CA LEU A 113 1.16 -6.00 -13.12
C LEU A 113 2.12 -7.00 -13.75
N ARG A 114 1.63 -7.93 -14.59
CA ARG A 114 2.49 -8.85 -15.31
C ARG A 114 3.34 -8.08 -16.32
N THR A 115 4.64 -8.33 -16.31
CA THR A 115 5.58 -7.83 -17.32
C THR A 115 6.14 -9.01 -18.11
N GLU A 116 6.23 -8.86 -19.43
CA GLU A 116 6.89 -9.82 -20.32
C GLU A 116 8.42 -9.63 -20.34
N LYS A 117 8.90 -8.51 -19.78
CA LYS A 117 10.31 -8.16 -19.72
C LYS A 117 10.77 -8.05 -18.28
N THR A 118 11.89 -8.68 -17.97
CA THR A 118 12.57 -8.43 -16.71
C THR A 118 13.15 -7.02 -16.72
N LEU A 119 12.83 -6.24 -15.69
CA LEU A 119 13.25 -4.85 -15.56
C LEU A 119 14.62 -4.81 -14.90
N TYR A 120 15.66 -4.46 -15.64
CA TYR A 120 17.03 -4.42 -15.11
C TYR A 120 17.63 -3.02 -15.07
N ASN A 121 17.11 -2.09 -15.88
CA ASN A 121 17.68 -0.75 -15.94
C ASN A 121 16.94 0.21 -15.01
N ILE A 122 17.70 1.11 -14.37
CA ILE A 122 17.15 2.09 -13.41
C ILE A 122 16.09 2.99 -14.05
N TRP A 123 16.24 3.30 -15.34
CA TRP A 123 15.30 4.16 -16.06
C TRP A 123 13.91 3.51 -16.20
N GLU A 124 13.83 2.21 -16.49
CA GLU A 124 12.60 1.43 -16.52
C GLU A 124 11.94 1.42 -15.14
N LEU A 125 12.72 1.21 -14.08
CA LEU A 125 12.23 1.21 -12.70
C LEU A 125 11.70 2.58 -12.28
N GLU A 126 12.38 3.67 -12.65
CA GLU A 126 11.96 5.04 -12.35
C GLU A 126 10.71 5.46 -13.13
N ASN A 127 10.46 4.88 -14.31
CA ASN A 127 9.30 5.17 -15.16
C ASN A 127 8.16 4.15 -15.01
N LEU A 128 8.20 3.33 -13.95
CA LEU A 128 7.13 2.38 -13.66
C LEU A 128 5.79 3.09 -13.49
N LYS A 129 4.78 2.55 -14.18
CA LYS A 129 3.41 3.00 -14.02
C LYS A 129 2.83 2.42 -12.74
N LEU A 130 2.69 3.27 -11.74
CA LEU A 130 2.14 2.88 -10.44
C LEU A 130 0.62 3.01 -10.39
N TYR A 131 0.02 2.19 -9.55
CA TYR A 131 -1.39 2.21 -9.22
C TYR A 131 -1.61 2.75 -7.80
N PRO A 132 -2.79 3.31 -7.49
CA PRO A 132 -3.18 3.60 -6.11
C PRO A 132 -3.05 2.37 -5.20
N LEU A 133 -2.71 2.60 -3.94
CA LEU A 133 -2.57 1.55 -2.93
C LEU A 133 -3.93 1.02 -2.50
N GLU A 134 -4.00 -0.27 -2.19
CA GLU A 134 -5.18 -0.91 -1.60
C GLU A 134 -5.14 -0.75 -0.09
N ILE A 135 -6.08 0.04 0.44
CA ILE A 135 -6.29 0.20 1.88
C ILE A 135 -7.23 -0.90 2.38
N ILE A 136 -8.35 -1.08 1.69
CA ILE A 136 -9.24 -2.22 1.90
C ILE A 136 -9.17 -3.05 0.62
N PRO A 137 -8.67 -4.30 0.69
CA PRO A 137 -8.43 -5.13 -0.49
C PRO A 137 -9.64 -5.16 -1.43
N GLY A 138 -9.42 -4.79 -2.69
CA GLY A 138 -10.46 -4.79 -3.72
C GLY A 138 -11.64 -3.82 -3.55
N LEU A 139 -11.64 -2.93 -2.54
CA LEU A 139 -12.76 -2.02 -2.23
C LEU A 139 -12.32 -0.55 -2.11
N LEU A 140 -11.32 -0.25 -1.30
CA LEU A 140 -10.89 1.13 -1.02
C LEU A 140 -9.43 1.34 -1.38
N TYR A 141 -9.21 2.35 -2.22
CA TYR A 141 -7.89 2.71 -2.74
C TYR A 141 -7.50 4.11 -2.30
N MET A 142 -6.19 4.34 -2.15
CA MET A 142 -5.61 5.64 -1.80
C MET A 142 -4.44 5.94 -2.73
N GLY A 143 -4.41 7.15 -3.32
CA GLY A 143 -3.34 7.53 -4.23
C GLY A 143 -3.09 9.03 -4.35
N ASP A 144 -2.12 9.36 -5.19
CA ASP A 144 -1.79 10.73 -5.60
C ASP A 144 -2.45 11.10 -6.95
N LEU A 145 -2.25 12.35 -7.39
CA LEU A 145 -2.80 12.80 -8.67
C LEU A 145 -2.22 12.04 -9.87
N LYS A 146 -0.95 11.66 -9.87
CA LYS A 146 -0.33 10.92 -10.98
C LYS A 146 -0.97 9.54 -11.12
N GLN A 147 -1.16 8.84 -10.01
CA GLN A 147 -1.81 7.54 -9.95
C GLN A 147 -3.29 7.63 -10.38
N SER A 148 -3.98 8.72 -10.01
CA SER A 148 -5.38 8.94 -10.41
C SER A 148 -5.58 9.19 -11.91
N GLN A 149 -4.54 9.66 -12.60
CA GLN A 149 -4.54 9.86 -14.06
C GLN A 149 -4.05 8.62 -14.83
N GLY A 150 -3.61 7.59 -14.10
CA GLY A 150 -3.14 6.32 -14.66
C GLY A 150 -4.26 5.41 -15.20
N SER A 151 -3.94 4.12 -15.31
CA SER A 151 -4.85 3.11 -15.86
C SER A 151 -5.87 2.61 -14.83
N LEU A 152 -6.69 3.51 -14.29
CA LEU A 152 -7.68 3.17 -13.26
C LEU A 152 -8.74 2.13 -13.69
N TRP A 153 -8.91 1.91 -15.00
CA TRP A 153 -9.80 0.87 -15.51
C TRP A 153 -9.36 -0.55 -15.11
N ASN A 154 -8.06 -0.79 -14.95
CA ASN A 154 -7.53 -2.08 -14.49
C ASN A 154 -8.00 -2.41 -13.07
N LEU A 155 -8.17 -1.37 -12.24
CA LEU A 155 -8.66 -1.49 -10.87
C LEU A 155 -10.18 -1.48 -10.78
N LYS A 156 -10.91 -1.25 -11.88
CA LYS A 156 -12.37 -1.17 -11.92
C LYS A 156 -12.95 -0.14 -10.93
N ILE A 157 -12.24 0.97 -10.70
CA ILE A 157 -12.72 2.09 -9.85
C ILE A 157 -13.99 2.68 -10.44
N ARG A 158 -15.03 2.78 -9.60
CA ARG A 158 -16.35 3.33 -9.94
C ARG A 158 -16.51 4.77 -9.46
N ALA A 159 -15.98 5.07 -8.27
CA ALA A 159 -16.13 6.35 -7.61
C ALA A 159 -14.79 6.92 -7.17
N ILE A 160 -14.66 8.25 -7.19
CA ILE A 160 -13.46 8.96 -6.77
C ILE A 160 -13.83 10.04 -5.76
N VAL A 161 -13.09 10.10 -4.66
CA VAL A 161 -13.11 11.23 -3.71
C VAL A 161 -11.83 12.03 -3.93
N SER A 162 -11.95 13.29 -4.33
CA SER A 162 -10.83 14.20 -4.57
C SER A 162 -10.79 15.30 -3.51
N ILE A 163 -9.63 15.50 -2.89
CA ILE A 163 -9.40 16.57 -1.90
C ILE A 163 -8.44 17.64 -2.43
N SER A 164 -8.28 17.78 -3.74
CA SER A 164 -7.27 18.69 -4.32
C SER A 164 -7.65 19.27 -5.69
N HIS A 165 -8.95 19.39 -5.95
CA HIS A 165 -9.54 19.82 -7.22
C HIS A 165 -9.22 18.84 -8.35
N PHE A 166 -10.19 18.02 -8.75
CA PHE A 166 -10.00 16.97 -9.75
C PHE A 166 -10.98 17.10 -10.90
N THR A 167 -10.44 17.26 -12.11
CA THR A 167 -11.23 17.43 -13.33
C THR A 167 -11.17 16.16 -14.17
N GLN A 168 -12.05 15.21 -13.90
CA GLN A 168 -12.39 14.14 -14.84
C GLN A 168 -13.90 14.05 -15.01
N LYS A 169 -14.37 13.70 -16.21
CA LYS A 169 -15.80 13.65 -16.56
C LYS A 169 -16.36 12.22 -16.66
N THR A 170 -15.54 11.20 -16.41
CA THR A 170 -15.86 9.81 -16.79
C THR A 170 -16.34 8.94 -15.64
N ARG A 171 -16.28 9.42 -14.40
CA ARG A 171 -16.66 8.67 -13.19
C ARG A 171 -17.47 9.54 -12.24
N GLU A 172 -18.17 8.89 -11.33
CA GLU A 172 -18.78 9.58 -10.20
C GLU A 172 -17.68 10.13 -9.30
N ILE A 173 -17.70 11.44 -9.07
CA ILE A 173 -16.63 12.15 -8.37
C ILE A 173 -17.27 13.03 -7.30
N LEU A 174 -16.82 12.84 -6.06
CA LEU A 174 -17.00 13.79 -4.98
C LEU A 174 -15.73 14.66 -4.91
N ASP A 175 -15.80 15.89 -5.42
CA ASP A 175 -14.67 16.83 -5.41
C ASP A 175 -14.84 17.87 -4.30
N ILE A 176 -13.89 17.89 -3.37
CA ILE A 176 -13.84 18.77 -2.20
C ILE A 176 -12.49 19.49 -2.25
N PRO A 177 -12.39 20.59 -3.02
CA PRO A 177 -11.12 21.27 -3.21
C PRO A 177 -10.69 21.93 -1.88
N LEU A 178 -9.64 21.38 -1.27
CA LEU A 178 -9.12 21.84 0.00
C LEU A 178 -7.59 21.96 -0.04
N ALA A 179 -7.06 23.04 0.53
CA ALA A 179 -5.63 23.21 0.69
C ALA A 179 -5.08 22.25 1.75
N ASP A 180 -3.78 21.95 1.70
CA ASP A 180 -3.11 21.10 2.70
C ASP A 180 -2.54 21.94 3.84
N GLU A 181 -3.40 22.75 4.45
CA GLU A 181 -3.03 23.74 5.46
C GLU A 181 -3.65 23.36 6.81
N VAL A 182 -3.03 23.77 7.90
CA VAL A 182 -3.47 23.46 9.26
C VAL A 182 -4.84 24.09 9.55
N GLU A 183 -5.11 25.23 8.93
CA GLU A 183 -6.31 26.03 9.06
C GLU A 183 -7.46 25.55 8.17
N SER A 184 -7.20 24.62 7.24
CA SER A 184 -8.21 24.13 6.30
C SER A 184 -9.25 23.24 6.99
N ASP A 185 -10.53 23.50 6.76
CA ASP A 185 -11.64 22.76 7.37
C ASP A 185 -12.05 21.53 6.54
N LEU A 186 -11.42 20.39 6.85
CA LEU A 186 -11.83 19.10 6.30
C LEU A 186 -12.96 18.47 7.11
N TYR A 187 -13.06 18.82 8.39
CA TYR A 187 -14.03 18.29 9.36
C TYR A 187 -15.48 18.43 8.88
N SER A 188 -15.86 19.61 8.39
CA SER A 188 -17.22 19.88 7.89
C SER A 188 -17.64 18.96 6.74
N ASN A 189 -16.69 18.30 6.07
CA ASN A 189 -16.95 17.40 4.96
C ASN A 189 -16.86 15.91 5.35
N PHE A 190 -16.41 15.56 6.56
CA PHE A 190 -16.20 14.16 6.94
C PHE A 190 -17.46 13.31 6.80
N GLU A 191 -18.61 13.79 7.27
CA GLU A 191 -19.87 13.05 7.17
C GLU A 191 -20.24 12.77 5.70
N THR A 192 -20.23 13.80 4.85
CA THR A 192 -20.51 13.67 3.42
C THR A 192 -19.57 12.69 2.73
N ILE A 193 -18.26 12.80 3.00
CA ILE A 193 -17.25 11.92 2.41
C ILE A 193 -17.44 10.48 2.90
N CYS A 194 -17.61 10.27 4.21
CA CYS A 194 -17.75 8.95 4.78
C CYS A 194 -19.02 8.26 4.27
N ASN A 195 -20.14 8.98 4.17
CA ASN A 195 -21.38 8.45 3.62
C ASN A 195 -21.23 8.05 2.15
N PHE A 196 -20.56 8.87 1.34
CA PHE A 196 -20.26 8.55 -0.06
C PHE A 196 -19.38 7.31 -0.22
N ILE A 197 -18.33 7.19 0.60
CA ILE A 197 -17.46 6.00 0.57
C ILE A 197 -18.26 4.76 1.02
N SER A 198 -19.03 4.89 2.10
CA SER A 198 -19.82 3.78 2.68
C SER A 198 -20.84 3.26 1.67
N SER A 199 -21.61 4.15 1.01
CA SER A 199 -22.62 3.73 0.03
C SER A 199 -22.02 2.91 -1.11
N HIS A 200 -20.85 3.30 -1.61
CA HIS A 200 -20.19 2.53 -2.66
C HIS A 200 -19.59 1.22 -2.15
N ILE A 201 -19.00 1.21 -0.96
CA ILE A 201 -18.44 -0.02 -0.38
C ILE A 201 -19.54 -1.04 -0.08
N ASP A 202 -20.68 -0.60 0.45
CA ASP A 202 -21.85 -1.44 0.74
C ASP A 202 -22.44 -2.07 -0.53
N GLU A 203 -22.33 -1.38 -1.67
CA GLU A 203 -22.70 -1.88 -2.99
C GLU A 203 -21.63 -2.78 -3.65
N GLY A 204 -20.48 -2.99 -3.00
CA GLY A 204 -19.34 -3.72 -3.57
C GLY A 204 -18.61 -2.95 -4.68
N SER A 205 -18.84 -1.64 -4.78
CA SER A 205 -18.17 -0.75 -5.71
C SER A 205 -16.83 -0.26 -5.15
N ARG A 206 -15.88 -0.02 -6.07
CA ARG A 206 -14.51 0.35 -5.73
C ARG A 206 -14.34 1.86 -5.71
N VAL A 207 -13.83 2.38 -4.60
CA VAL A 207 -13.63 3.80 -4.35
C VAL A 207 -12.15 4.14 -4.32
N LEU A 208 -11.78 5.25 -4.93
CA LEU A 208 -10.43 5.81 -4.89
C LEU A 208 -10.44 7.17 -4.21
N ILE A 209 -9.65 7.33 -3.14
CA ILE A 209 -9.42 8.61 -2.48
C ILE A 209 -8.08 9.19 -2.96
N VAL A 210 -8.12 10.42 -3.48
CA VAL A 210 -6.96 11.08 -4.08
C VAL A 210 -6.75 12.45 -3.47
N SER A 211 -5.48 12.76 -3.21
CA SER A 211 -5.01 14.13 -3.00
C SER A 211 -3.78 14.39 -3.86
N ARG A 212 -3.26 15.62 -3.86
CA ARG A 212 -2.10 16.00 -4.69
C ARG A 212 -0.91 15.04 -4.56
N GLU A 213 -0.49 14.79 -3.32
CA GLU A 213 0.73 14.04 -3.00
C GLU A 213 0.44 12.65 -2.41
N GLY A 214 -0.82 12.32 -2.13
CA GLY A 214 -1.15 11.02 -1.56
C GLY A 214 -0.67 10.83 -0.10
N ILE A 215 -0.42 11.91 0.66
CA ILE A 215 0.25 11.85 2.00
C ILE A 215 -0.64 12.33 3.15
N SER A 216 -1.22 13.54 3.05
CA SER A 216 -1.89 14.23 4.17
C SER A 216 -3.43 14.23 4.03
N ARG A 217 -3.99 15.01 3.10
CA ARG A 217 -5.46 15.12 2.94
C ARG A 217 -6.18 13.79 2.73
N CYS A 218 -5.71 12.97 1.80
CA CYS A 218 -6.35 11.68 1.52
C CYS A 218 -6.17 10.68 2.67
N SER A 219 -5.06 10.75 3.43
CA SER A 219 -4.92 9.88 4.60
C SER A 219 -5.81 10.34 5.74
N ALA A 220 -6.00 11.64 5.92
CA ALA A 220 -6.99 12.17 6.87
C ALA A 220 -8.40 11.67 6.53
N VAL A 221 -8.78 11.68 5.26
CA VAL A 221 -10.07 11.12 4.82
C VAL A 221 -10.18 9.62 5.09
N VAL A 222 -9.14 8.83 4.78
CA VAL A 222 -9.13 7.39 5.09
C VAL A 222 -9.30 7.18 6.60
N LEU A 223 -8.59 7.91 7.45
CA LEU A 223 -8.70 7.81 8.90
C LEU A 223 -10.12 8.17 9.39
N ALA A 224 -10.70 9.26 8.88
CA ALA A 224 -12.07 9.67 9.21
C ALA A 224 -13.09 8.58 8.82
N PHE A 225 -12.90 7.98 7.64
CA PHE A 225 -13.74 6.87 7.17
C PHE A 225 -13.62 5.64 8.07
N PHE A 226 -12.41 5.27 8.50
CA PHE A 226 -12.22 4.12 9.39
C PHE A 226 -12.87 4.34 10.77
N ILE A 227 -12.74 5.55 11.32
CA ILE A 227 -13.43 5.95 12.55
C ILE A 227 -14.95 5.84 12.37
N HIS A 228 -15.48 6.34 11.25
CA HIS A 228 -16.92 6.35 10.97
C HIS A 228 -17.51 4.96 10.75
N TYR A 229 -16.93 4.20 9.83
CA TYR A 229 -17.48 2.95 9.30
C TYR A 229 -17.15 1.75 10.19
N PHE A 230 -15.90 1.62 10.65
CA PHE A 230 -15.47 0.49 11.48
C PHE A 230 -15.51 0.79 12.99
N ARG A 231 -15.82 2.03 13.39
CA ARG A 231 -15.78 2.48 14.79
C ARG A 231 -14.42 2.31 15.46
N TYR A 232 -13.35 2.41 14.66
CA TYR A 232 -11.98 2.39 15.16
C TYR A 232 -11.67 3.70 15.86
N THR A 233 -10.89 3.62 16.94
CA THR A 233 -10.16 4.78 17.46
C THR A 233 -9.22 5.34 16.39
N LEU A 234 -8.85 6.61 16.52
CA LEU A 234 -7.87 7.22 15.62
C LEU A 234 -6.54 6.46 15.65
N GLU A 235 -6.12 5.94 16.81
CA GLU A 235 -4.93 5.09 16.96
C GLU A 235 -5.04 3.76 16.20
N GLU A 236 -6.17 3.05 16.28
CA GLU A 236 -6.42 1.82 15.54
C GLU A 236 -6.44 2.07 14.02
N ALA A 237 -7.16 3.12 13.58
CA ALA A 237 -7.21 3.53 12.18
C ALA A 237 -5.80 3.89 11.65
N TRP A 238 -5.01 4.59 12.47
CA TRP A 238 -3.62 4.93 12.14
C TRP A 238 -2.76 3.68 12.01
N THR A 239 -2.84 2.78 12.99
CA THR A 239 -2.10 1.52 12.99
C THR A 239 -2.43 0.69 11.75
N TYR A 240 -3.70 0.67 11.35
CA TYR A 240 -4.13 0.00 10.13
C TYR A 240 -3.50 0.64 8.87
N ILE A 241 -3.73 1.94 8.65
CA ILE A 241 -3.29 2.60 7.40
C ILE A 241 -1.77 2.60 7.25
N THR A 242 -1.02 2.66 8.36
CA THR A 242 0.45 2.68 8.34
C THR A 242 1.03 1.34 7.88
N LYS A 243 0.32 0.22 8.08
CA LYS A 243 0.70 -1.08 7.51
C LYS A 243 0.57 -1.09 5.99
N CYS A 244 -0.44 -0.41 5.44
CA CYS A 244 -0.63 -0.27 4.00
C CYS A 244 0.37 0.74 3.38
N LYS A 245 0.59 1.87 4.06
CA LYS A 245 1.43 2.99 3.59
C LYS A 245 2.12 3.69 4.76
N SER A 246 3.42 3.44 4.92
CA SER A 246 4.22 4.02 6.02
C SER A 246 4.48 5.53 5.91
N THR A 247 4.21 6.14 4.75
CA THR A 247 4.41 7.59 4.53
C THR A 247 3.16 8.41 4.82
N VAL A 248 2.12 7.82 5.41
CA VAL A 248 0.91 8.54 5.83
C VAL A 248 1.28 9.58 6.87
N ARG A 249 0.87 10.83 6.63
CA ARG A 249 1.12 11.93 7.54
C ARG A 249 0.14 13.08 7.29
N PRO A 250 -1.10 13.02 7.82
CA PRO A 250 -1.96 14.18 7.93
C PRO A 250 -1.22 15.35 8.60
N ASN A 251 -1.53 16.57 8.17
CA ASN A 251 -1.06 17.74 8.88
C ASN A 251 -1.68 17.82 10.30
N THR A 252 -1.09 18.63 11.16
CA THR A 252 -1.50 18.74 12.57
C THR A 252 -2.93 19.26 12.75
N GLY A 253 -3.42 20.11 11.84
CA GLY A 253 -4.81 20.59 11.84
C GLY A 253 -5.80 19.47 11.55
N PHE A 254 -5.51 18.63 10.55
CA PHE A 254 -6.34 17.46 10.26
C PHE A 254 -6.29 16.42 11.38
N LEU A 255 -5.15 16.23 12.04
CA LEU A 255 -5.08 15.36 13.23
C LEU A 255 -5.99 15.85 14.37
N GLN A 256 -6.02 17.16 14.62
CA GLN A 256 -6.92 17.75 15.62
C GLN A 256 -8.40 17.56 15.22
N GLN A 257 -8.73 17.77 13.96
CA GLN A 257 -10.07 17.54 13.41
C GLN A 257 -10.47 16.06 13.51
N LEU A 258 -9.56 15.12 13.25
CA LEU A 258 -9.80 13.68 13.40
C LEU A 258 -10.04 13.29 14.86
N CYS A 259 -9.33 13.90 15.81
CA CYS A 259 -9.57 13.68 17.23
C CYS A 259 -10.97 14.18 17.65
N GLN A 260 -11.42 15.31 17.11
CA GLN A 260 -12.80 15.78 17.31
C GLN A 260 -13.81 14.81 16.67
N TRP A 261 -13.50 14.27 15.50
CA TRP A 261 -14.35 13.33 14.77
C TRP A 261 -14.48 11.99 15.50
N GLU A 262 -13.40 11.48 16.09
CA GLU A 262 -13.40 10.32 16.98
C GLU A 262 -14.38 10.52 18.14
N VAL A 263 -14.32 11.66 18.82
CA VAL A 263 -15.22 11.98 19.94
C VAL A 263 -16.67 12.04 19.47
N LEU A 264 -16.96 12.68 18.34
CA LEU A 264 -18.32 12.78 17.81
C LEU A 264 -18.88 11.39 17.44
N THR A 265 -18.05 10.52 16.86
CA THR A 265 -18.49 9.24 16.28
C THR A 265 -18.53 8.10 17.31
N ILE A 266 -17.53 8.04 18.20
CA ILE A 266 -17.35 6.96 19.18
C ILE A 266 -17.92 7.37 20.56
N GLY A 267 -18.04 8.69 20.82
CA GLY A 267 -18.57 9.22 22.07
C GLY A 267 -17.52 9.41 23.17
N LYS A 268 -16.25 9.06 22.92
CA LYS A 268 -15.14 9.26 23.86
C LYS A 268 -13.85 9.60 23.12
N LYS A 269 -12.96 10.31 23.82
CA LYS A 269 -11.59 10.57 23.35
C LYS A 269 -10.68 9.50 23.93
N ASP A 270 -10.31 8.53 23.11
CA ASP A 270 -9.34 7.51 23.52
C ASP A 270 -7.92 7.87 23.06
N THR A 271 -7.78 8.62 21.98
CA THR A 271 -6.48 8.89 21.36
C THR A 271 -5.77 10.12 21.95
N ASP A 272 -4.51 9.95 22.34
CA ASP A 272 -3.62 11.00 22.84
C ASP A 272 -2.59 11.41 21.78
N LEU A 273 -2.80 12.57 21.16
CA LEU A 273 -1.91 13.11 20.11
C LEU A 273 -0.51 13.49 20.62
N SER A 274 -0.28 13.52 21.94
CA SER A 274 1.05 13.78 22.51
C SER A 274 1.94 12.54 22.58
N LYS A 275 1.44 11.38 22.16
CA LYS A 275 2.16 10.10 22.17
C LYS A 275 2.45 9.63 20.75
N PRO A 276 3.50 8.80 20.55
CA PRO A 276 3.66 8.07 19.29
C PRO A 276 2.38 7.30 18.95
N PRO A 277 1.97 7.22 17.67
CA PRO A 277 2.70 7.62 16.46
C PRO A 277 2.47 9.07 15.99
N PHE A 278 1.83 9.93 16.80
CA PHE A 278 1.38 11.26 16.39
C PHE A 278 2.40 12.40 16.63
N LEU A 279 3.55 12.08 17.22
CA LEU A 279 4.68 12.98 17.47
C LEU A 279 5.56 13.21 16.22
#